data_AF-F9F7K4-F1
#
_entry.id   AF-F9F7K4-F1
#
_cell.length_a   1.000
_cell.length_b   1.000
_cell.length_c   1.000
_cell.angle_alpha   90.00
_cell.angle_beta   90.00
_cell.angle_gamma   90.00
#
_symmetry.space_group_name_H-M   'P 1'
#
loop_
_entity.id
_entity.type
_entity.pdbx_description
1 polymer ?
#
loop_
_entity_poly.entity_id
_entity_poly.type
_entity_poly.pdbx_seq_one_letter_code
_entity_poly.pdbx_strand_id
1 'polypeptide(L)'
;MNPNERLQKLTRVWKYCNGFTYLTGIHACAKALIDAGVFTKWVEAGGDPALIIKGARAYFMQNILHDWEDKQASQILKYIPDAMEPGYSIVLVHESIINSVKPLARGDDG
;
A
#
# COMPACT_ATOMS: atom_id res chain seq x y z
N MET A 1 20.93 -14.39 -6.66
CA MET A 1 20.51 -13.42 -7.70
C MET A 1 21.69 -12.53 -8.00
N ASN A 2 22.03 -12.32 -9.27
CA ASN A 2 23.15 -11.43 -9.58
C ASN A 2 22.76 -9.96 -9.30
N PRO A 3 23.72 -9.06 -9.01
CA PRO A 3 23.43 -7.67 -8.65
C PRO A 3 22.64 -6.87 -9.72
N ASN A 4 22.90 -7.12 -11.01
CA ASN A 4 22.22 -6.45 -12.12
C ASN A 4 20.76 -6.92 -12.30
N GLU A 5 20.49 -8.21 -12.13
CA GLU A 5 19.11 -8.73 -12.09
C GLU A 5 18.33 -8.15 -10.91
N ARG A 6 18.99 -8.02 -9.74
CA ARG A 6 18.41 -7.37 -8.56
C ARG A 6 18.04 -5.93 -8.89
N LEU A 7 18.95 -5.17 -9.50
CA LEU A 7 18.75 -3.77 -9.84
C LEU A 7 17.60 -3.56 -10.84
N GLN A 8 17.50 -4.41 -11.87
CA GLN A 8 16.38 -4.35 -12.83
C GLN A 8 15.03 -4.64 -12.17
N LYS A 9 14.98 -5.62 -11.25
CA LYS A 9 13.78 -5.95 -10.48
C LYS A 9 13.35 -4.81 -9.56
N LEU A 10 14.30 -4.20 -8.84
CA LEU A 10 14.03 -3.04 -7.98
C LEU A 10 13.54 -1.83 -8.78
N THR A 11 14.06 -1.64 -9.99
CA THR A 11 13.64 -0.54 -10.88
C THR A 11 12.18 -0.69 -11.34
N ARG A 12 11.67 -1.93 -11.52
CA ARG A 12 10.25 -2.17 -11.84
C ARG A 12 9.34 -1.88 -10.64
N VAL A 13 9.71 -2.32 -9.43
CA VAL A 13 8.97 -1.99 -8.19
C VAL A 13 8.91 -0.47 -8.01
N TRP A 14 10.05 0.20 -8.18
CA TRP A 14 10.16 1.65 -8.05
C TRP A 14 9.26 2.38 -9.05
N LYS A 15 9.22 1.94 -10.32
CA LYS A 15 8.31 2.52 -11.33
C LYS A 15 6.83 2.28 -11.02
N TYR A 16 6.46 1.13 -10.44
CA TYR A 16 5.08 0.83 -10.08
C TYR A 16 4.62 1.65 -8.86
N CYS A 17 5.44 1.72 -7.81
CA CYS A 17 5.18 2.58 -6.65
C CYS A 17 5.14 4.07 -7.03
N ASN A 18 5.96 4.50 -8.01
CA ASN A 18 5.98 5.89 -8.48
C ASN A 18 4.97 6.23 -9.56
N GLY A 19 4.26 5.24 -10.12
CA GLY A 19 3.16 5.50 -11.03
C GLY A 19 1.95 6.16 -10.36
N PHE A 20 1.90 6.18 -9.02
CA PHE A 20 0.69 6.55 -8.28
C PHE A 20 0.80 7.73 -7.31
N THR A 21 1.95 8.38 -7.08
CA THR A 21 1.98 9.46 -6.04
C THR A 21 2.94 10.62 -6.30
N TYR A 22 2.38 11.84 -6.32
CA TYR A 22 3.06 13.13 -6.20
C TYR A 22 3.52 13.42 -4.75
N LEU A 23 3.93 12.41 -3.97
CA LEU A 23 4.30 12.56 -2.55
C LEU A 23 5.68 11.94 -2.27
N THR A 24 6.65 12.81 -2.01
CA THR A 24 8.06 12.47 -1.74
C THR A 24 8.25 11.61 -0.49
N GLY A 25 7.34 11.66 0.49
CA GLY A 25 7.42 10.86 1.72
C GLY A 25 7.26 9.34 1.50
N ILE A 26 6.50 8.95 0.48
CA ILE A 26 6.27 7.53 0.15
C ILE A 26 7.52 6.89 -0.46
N HIS A 27 8.37 7.70 -1.13
CA HIS A 27 9.58 7.22 -1.78
C HIS A 27 10.59 6.65 -0.77
N ALA A 28 10.76 7.31 0.38
CA ALA A 28 11.68 6.85 1.42
C ALA A 28 11.18 5.56 2.09
N CYS A 29 9.88 5.47 2.39
CA CYS A 29 9.28 4.28 2.99
C CYS A 29 9.28 3.08 2.01
N ALA A 30 8.88 3.30 0.76
CA ALA A 30 8.92 2.26 -0.27
C ALA A 30 10.35 1.77 -0.52
N LYS A 31 11.34 2.68 -0.57
CA LYS A 31 12.75 2.32 -0.69
C LYS A 31 13.27 1.54 0.51
N ALA A 32 12.88 1.91 1.73
CA ALA A 32 13.24 1.16 2.93
C ALA A 32 12.64 -0.26 2.94
N LEU A 33 11.37 -0.42 2.52
CA LEU A 33 10.72 -1.73 2.40
C LEU A 33 11.38 -2.59 1.30
N ILE A 34 11.76 -1.97 0.19
CA ILE A 34 12.53 -2.60 -0.88
C ILE A 34 13.90 -3.08 -0.38
N ASP A 35 14.66 -2.21 0.29
CA ASP A 35 15.99 -2.51 0.82
C ASP A 35 15.93 -3.57 1.93
N ALA A 36 14.87 -3.57 2.73
CA ALA A 36 14.56 -4.60 3.73
C ALA A 36 14.12 -5.94 3.11
N GLY A 37 13.98 -6.03 1.77
CA GLY A 37 13.66 -7.26 1.07
C GLY A 37 12.19 -7.68 1.17
N VAL A 38 11.29 -6.79 1.61
CA VAL A 38 9.85 -7.07 1.80
C VAL A 38 9.18 -7.55 0.50
N PHE A 39 9.60 -7.01 -0.64
CA PHE A 39 9.04 -7.35 -1.95
C PHE A 39 9.70 -8.55 -2.63
N THR A 40 10.65 -9.24 -1.97
CA THR A 40 11.39 -10.35 -2.60
C THR A 40 10.46 -11.44 -3.13
N LYS A 41 9.48 -11.86 -2.33
CA LYS A 41 8.48 -12.87 -2.74
C LYS A 41 7.58 -12.38 -3.88
N TRP A 42 7.21 -11.09 -3.89
CA TRP A 42 6.40 -10.50 -4.95
C TRP A 42 7.17 -10.46 -6.28
N VAL A 43 8.45 -10.11 -6.22
CA VAL A 43 9.36 -10.12 -7.37
C VAL A 43 9.61 -11.55 -7.88
N GLU A 44 9.74 -12.53 -6.99
CA GLU A 44 9.84 -13.96 -7.35
C GLU A 44 8.57 -14.48 -8.03
N ALA A 45 7.40 -13.95 -7.66
CA ALA A 45 6.10 -14.26 -8.28
C ALA A 45 5.86 -13.57 -9.63
N GLY A 46 6.87 -12.89 -10.20
CA GLY A 46 6.81 -12.29 -11.55
C GLY A 46 6.57 -10.78 -11.59
N GLY A 47 6.25 -10.16 -10.44
CA GLY A 47 6.06 -8.70 -10.34
C GLY A 47 4.91 -8.14 -11.20
N ASP A 48 4.03 -9.01 -11.68
CA ASP A 48 2.71 -8.61 -12.18
C ASP A 48 1.81 -8.27 -10.98
N PRO A 49 0.66 -7.60 -11.16
CA PRO A 49 -0.38 -7.50 -10.14
C PRO A 49 -0.98 -8.91 -9.95
N ALA A 50 -0.18 -9.79 -9.35
CA ALA A 50 -0.57 -11.13 -8.98
C ALA A 50 -1.63 -11.01 -7.89
N LEU A 51 -2.70 -11.77 -8.11
CA LEU A 51 -3.69 -12.26 -7.16
C LEU A 51 -3.23 -12.09 -5.70
N ILE A 52 -4.09 -11.49 -4.88
CA ILE A 52 -3.86 -11.24 -3.45
C ILE A 52 -3.07 -12.40 -2.82
N ILE A 53 -1.85 -12.11 -2.35
CA ILE A 53 -0.98 -13.12 -1.73
C ILE A 53 -1.68 -13.63 -0.47
N LYS A 54 -1.90 -14.94 -0.37
CA LYS A 54 -2.52 -15.55 0.82
C LYS A 54 -1.50 -15.74 1.95
N GLY A 55 -1.94 -15.56 3.20
CA GLY A 55 -1.14 -15.75 4.41
C GLY A 55 -0.04 -14.71 4.64
N ALA A 56 -0.15 -13.52 4.02
CA ALA A 56 0.83 -12.47 4.24
C ALA A 56 0.73 -11.94 5.67
N ARG A 57 1.87 -11.59 6.29
CA ARG A 57 1.88 -11.00 7.64
C ARG A 57 1.14 -9.68 7.70
N ALA A 58 1.22 -8.88 6.64
CA ALA A 58 0.56 -7.59 6.55
C ALA A 58 0.01 -7.34 5.14
N TYR A 59 -1.19 -6.78 5.07
CA TYR A 59 -1.81 -6.22 3.87
C TYR A 59 -1.89 -4.71 4.05
N PHE A 60 -1.17 -3.95 3.22
CA PHE A 60 -1.09 -2.49 3.32
C PHE A 60 -1.85 -1.84 2.16
N MET A 61 -2.79 -0.95 2.49
CA MET A 61 -3.52 -0.13 1.53
C MET A 61 -3.24 1.34 1.83
N GLN A 62 -2.70 2.05 0.84
CA GLN A 62 -2.40 3.46 0.95
C GLN A 62 -3.13 4.22 -0.14
N ASN A 63 -4.02 5.13 0.26
CA ASN A 63 -4.74 6.01 -0.68
C ASN A 63 -5.46 5.22 -1.78
N ILE A 64 -6.20 4.18 -1.38
CA ILE A 64 -6.96 3.32 -2.31
C ILE A 64 -8.45 3.55 -2.11
N LEU A 65 -8.93 3.56 -0.87
CA LEU A 65 -10.37 3.49 -0.59
C LEU A 65 -11.11 4.76 -0.99
N HIS A 66 -10.45 5.92 -0.95
CA HIS A 66 -11.07 7.21 -1.26
C HIS A 66 -11.35 7.45 -2.75
N ASP A 67 -10.78 6.64 -3.64
CA ASP A 67 -11.04 6.72 -5.08
C ASP A 67 -12.39 6.08 -5.48
N TRP A 68 -13.02 5.36 -4.54
CA TRP A 68 -14.19 4.54 -4.80
C TRP A 68 -15.38 4.95 -3.92
N GLU A 69 -16.59 4.76 -4.42
CA GLU A 69 -17.80 4.90 -3.61
C GLU A 69 -17.87 3.80 -2.54
N ASP A 70 -18.59 4.06 -1.44
CA ASP A 70 -18.70 3.17 -0.27
C ASP A 70 -18.94 1.70 -0.62
N LYS A 71 -19.81 1.43 -1.61
CA LYS A 71 -20.14 0.06 -2.04
C LYS A 71 -18.94 -0.65 -2.67
N GLN A 72 -18.18 0.06 -3.49
CA GLN A 72 -16.99 -0.46 -4.16
C GLN A 72 -15.84 -0.62 -3.16
N ALA A 73 -15.60 0.39 -2.32
CA ALA A 73 -14.61 0.33 -1.23
C ALA A 73 -14.89 -0.86 -0.29
N SER A 74 -16.15 -1.05 0.10
CA SER A 74 -16.58 -2.21 0.90
C SER A 74 -16.33 -3.54 0.20
N GLN A 75 -16.51 -3.60 -1.12
CA GLN A 75 -16.25 -4.81 -1.89
C GLN A 75 -14.75 -5.14 -1.95
N ILE A 76 -13.88 -4.13 -2.10
CA ILE A 76 -12.42 -4.28 -2.04
C ILE A 76 -12.01 -4.87 -0.69
N LEU A 77 -12.54 -4.31 0.41
CA LEU A 77 -12.21 -4.76 1.76
C LEU A 77 -12.63 -6.22 2.03
N LYS A 78 -13.74 -6.69 1.43
CA LYS A 78 -14.21 -8.08 1.60
C LYS A 78 -13.26 -9.14 1.06
N TYR A 79 -12.42 -8.82 0.09
CA TYR A 79 -11.47 -9.79 -0.47
C TYR A 79 -10.22 -9.97 0.40
N ILE A 80 -9.95 -9.07 1.35
CA ILE A 80 -8.76 -9.12 2.19
C ILE A 80 -8.83 -10.27 3.21
N PRO A 81 -9.93 -10.45 3.97
CA PRO A 81 -10.07 -11.56 4.91
C PRO A 81 -9.83 -12.94 4.27
N ASP A 82 -10.29 -13.16 3.02
CA ASP A 82 -10.12 -14.43 2.30
C ASP A 82 -8.65 -14.77 2.00
N ALA A 83 -7.77 -13.78 2.03
CA ALA A 83 -6.35 -13.97 1.88
C ALA A 83 -5.60 -14.03 3.21
N MET A 84 -6.19 -13.58 4.32
CA MET A 84 -5.51 -13.48 5.61
C MET A 84 -5.37 -14.84 6.32
N GLU A 85 -4.32 -14.96 7.13
CA GLU A 85 -4.14 -16.02 8.11
C GLU A 85 -4.65 -15.55 9.48
N PRO A 86 -5.67 -16.20 10.07
CA PRO A 86 -6.22 -15.83 11.38
C PRO A 86 -5.16 -15.79 12.48
N GLY A 87 -5.12 -14.72 13.27
CA GLY A 87 -4.17 -14.55 14.37
C GLY A 87 -2.72 -14.22 13.96
N TYR A 88 -2.43 -14.13 12.66
CA TYR A 88 -1.10 -13.77 12.14
C TYR A 88 -1.14 -12.54 11.24
N SER A 89 -2.08 -12.48 10.30
CA SER A 89 -2.19 -11.39 9.34
C SER A 89 -2.81 -10.14 9.97
N ILE A 90 -2.28 -8.98 9.58
CA ILE A 90 -2.87 -7.66 9.91
C ILE A 90 -3.19 -6.88 8.63
N VAL A 91 -4.22 -6.03 8.70
CA VAL A 91 -4.53 -5.05 7.63
C VAL A 91 -4.16 -3.67 8.13
N LEU A 92 -3.38 -2.95 7.33
CA LEU A 92 -2.94 -1.59 7.59
C LEU A 92 -3.56 -0.68 6.55
N VAL A 93 -4.41 0.26 6.98
CA VAL A 93 -5.09 1.23 6.13
C VAL A 93 -4.51 2.61 6.39
N HIS A 94 -3.95 3.23 5.35
CA HIS A 94 -3.40 4.57 5.40
C HIS A 94 -4.20 5.47 4.46
N GLU A 95 -5.17 6.18 5.05
CA GLU A 95 -6.11 7.08 4.36
C GLU A 95 -6.18 8.43 5.05
N SER A 96 -6.59 9.45 4.29
CA SER A 96 -6.97 10.74 4.87
C SER A 96 -8.37 10.64 5.46
N ILE A 97 -8.50 10.91 6.76
CA ILE A 97 -9.80 10.86 7.45
C ILE A 97 -10.35 12.28 7.55
N ILE A 98 -11.54 12.49 7.00
CA ILE A 98 -12.30 13.73 7.21
C ILE A 98 -13.15 13.54 8.46
N ASN A 99 -12.99 14.44 9.43
CA ASN A 99 -13.80 14.41 10.63
C ASN A 99 -15.24 14.85 10.30
N SER A 100 -16.24 14.15 10.85
CA SER A 100 -17.65 14.54 10.72
C SER A 100 -17.97 15.81 11.51
N VAL A 101 -17.11 16.15 12.48
CA VAL A 101 -17.17 17.42 13.20
C VAL A 101 -16.52 18.51 12.35
N LYS A 102 -17.30 19.56 12.05
CA LYS A 102 -16.79 20.77 11.40
C LYS A 102 -15.54 21.24 12.17
N PRO A 103 -14.41 21.49 11.49
CA PRO A 103 -13.25 22.06 12.17
C PRO A 103 -13.72 23.31 12.90
N LEU A 104 -13.37 23.44 14.19
CA LEU A 104 -13.46 24.75 14.84
C LEU A 104 -12.72 25.70 13.90
N ALA A 105 -13.41 26.72 13.39
CA ALA A 105 -12.78 27.74 12.58
C ALA A 105 -11.49 28.12 13.31
N ARG A 106 -10.35 28.08 12.61
CA ARG A 106 -9.17 28.78 13.13
C ARG A 106 -9.71 30.17 13.43
N GLY A 107 -9.68 30.55 14.71
CA GLY A 107 -10.16 31.86 15.09
C GLY A 107 -9.39 32.85 14.23
N ASP A 108 -10.10 33.56 13.37
CA ASP A 108 -9.57 34.75 12.74
C ASP A 108 -9.49 35.77 13.88
N ASP A 109 -8.40 35.72 14.63
CA ASP A 109 -8.08 36.64 15.70
C ASP A 109 -7.54 37.94 15.11
N GLY A 110 -8.46 38.74 14.56
CA GLY A 110 -8.32 40.19 14.39
C GLY A 110 -7.57 40.65 13.15
#